data_AF-A0A378B216-F1
#
_entry.id   AF-A0A378B216-F1
#
_cell.length_a   1.000
_cell.length_b   1.000
_cell.length_c   1.000
_cell.angle_alpha   90.00
_cell.angle_beta   90.00
_cell.angle_gamma   90.00
#
_symmetry.space_group_name_H-M   'P 1'
#
loop_
_entity.id
_entity.type
_entity.pdbx_description
1 polymer ?
#
loop_
_entity_poly.entity_id
_entity_poly.type
_entity_poly.pdbx_seq_one_letter_code
_entity_poly.pdbx_strand_id
1 'polypeptide(L)'
;MAMDDEEIVALIAGGHTLGKTHGAAETSHVGAEPEAAPLEAQGLGWHSSYGSGAGADAITSGLEVVWTQTPTQWSNYFFENLFKYEWVQTRSPAGAIPVRSQRRAGDYPGSV
;
A
#
# COMPACT_ATOMS: atom_id res chain seq x y z
N MET A 1 13.88 -4.78 16.74
CA MET A 1 13.11 -3.76 17.50
C MET A 1 12.49 -4.35 18.78
N ALA A 2 13.19 -5.26 19.49
CA ALA A 2 12.74 -5.86 20.77
C ALA A 2 11.28 -6.35 20.83
N MET A 3 10.80 -6.97 19.75
CA MET A 3 9.47 -7.59 19.64
C MET A 3 9.67 -9.07 19.30
N ASP A 4 8.87 -9.96 19.89
CA ASP A 4 8.84 -11.37 19.55
C ASP A 4 7.97 -11.69 18.32
N ASP A 5 7.85 -12.97 17.96
CA ASP A 5 7.11 -13.40 16.76
C ASP A 5 5.62 -13.07 16.84
N GLU A 6 4.99 -13.23 18.00
CA GLU A 6 3.56 -12.96 18.19
C GLU A 6 3.30 -11.45 18.11
N GLU A 7 4.15 -10.65 18.73
CA GLU A 7 4.09 -9.20 18.69
C GLU A 7 4.30 -8.65 17.28
N ILE A 8 5.26 -9.19 16.52
CA ILE A 8 5.53 -8.77 15.13
C ILE A 8 4.32 -9.07 14.24
N VAL A 9 3.72 -10.27 14.36
CA VAL A 9 2.53 -10.64 13.59
C VAL A 9 1.36 -9.71 13.95
N ALA A 10 1.15 -9.46 15.24
CA ALA A 10 0.08 -8.57 15.72
C ALA A 10 0.25 -7.14 15.20
N LEU A 11 1.47 -6.58 15.25
CA LEU A 11 1.76 -5.23 14.78
C LEU A 11 1.56 -5.09 13.27
N ILE A 12 2.03 -6.04 12.47
CA ILE A 12 1.93 -5.96 11.01
C ILE A 12 0.48 -6.14 10.55
N ALA A 13 -0.19 -7.20 11.02
CA ALA A 13 -1.57 -7.47 10.63
C ALA A 13 -2.53 -6.40 11.17
N GLY A 14 -2.30 -5.93 12.40
CA GLY A 14 -3.08 -4.85 12.98
C GLY A 14 -2.86 -3.52 12.25
N GLY A 15 -1.61 -3.17 11.96
CA GLY A 15 -1.28 -1.95 11.20
C GLY A 15 -1.87 -1.95 9.78
N HIS A 16 -1.65 -3.03 9.03
CA HIS A 16 -2.13 -3.15 7.65
C HIS A 16 -3.62 -3.52 7.53
N THR A 17 -4.36 -3.64 8.63
CA THR A 17 -5.83 -3.71 8.59
C THR A 17 -6.43 -2.37 8.09
N LEU A 18 -5.70 -1.28 8.26
CA LEU A 18 -6.13 0.07 7.96
C LEU A 18 -5.33 0.70 6.82
N GLY A 19 -5.95 1.65 6.11
CA GLY A 19 -5.30 2.49 5.12
C GLY A 19 -4.88 1.77 3.83
N LYS A 20 -3.82 2.30 3.21
CA LYS A 20 -3.26 1.85 1.92
C LYS A 20 -1.81 2.30 1.75
N THR A 21 -1.12 1.72 0.78
CA THR A 21 0.15 2.26 0.22
C THR A 21 -0.13 3.24 -0.93
N HIS A 22 0.88 4.00 -1.36
CA HIS A 22 0.75 5.01 -2.43
C HIS A 22 1.88 4.88 -3.46
N GLY A 23 1.50 4.66 -4.71
CA GLY A 23 2.37 4.39 -5.85
C GLY A 23 1.67 4.64 -7.19
N ALA A 24 1.00 5.79 -7.31
CA ALA A 24 0.18 6.15 -8.46
C ALA A 24 0.95 6.27 -9.79
N ALA A 25 2.26 6.55 -9.76
CA ALA A 25 3.14 6.60 -10.92
C ALA A 25 4.62 6.41 -10.53
N GLU A 26 5.50 6.42 -11.55
CA GLU A 26 6.97 6.33 -11.41
C GLU A 26 7.53 7.29 -10.37
N THR A 27 8.46 6.81 -9.55
CA THR A 27 9.03 7.57 -8.43
C THR A 27 9.90 8.74 -8.86
N SER A 28 10.28 8.82 -10.15
CA SER A 28 10.98 9.97 -10.73
C SER A 28 10.18 11.28 -10.65
N HIS A 29 8.87 11.21 -10.41
CA HIS A 29 8.04 12.37 -10.17
C HIS A 29 8.23 13.01 -8.79
N VAL A 30 8.79 12.27 -7.82
CA VAL A 30 8.97 12.72 -6.44
C VAL A 30 10.25 13.53 -6.32
N GLY A 31 10.12 14.77 -5.88
CA GLY A 31 11.23 15.70 -5.66
C GLY A 31 12.01 15.43 -4.37
N ALA A 32 12.88 16.39 -4.04
CA ALA A 32 13.78 16.33 -2.89
C ALA A 32 13.03 16.12 -1.56
N GLU A 33 13.63 15.33 -0.68
CA GLU A 33 13.25 15.13 0.72
C GLU A 33 13.31 16.44 1.54
N PRO A 34 12.65 16.51 2.72
CA PRO A 34 12.46 17.77 3.45
C PRO A 34 13.73 18.59 3.72
N GLU A 35 14.85 17.93 4.05
CA GLU A 35 16.12 18.61 4.36
C GLU A 35 16.87 19.13 3.13
N ALA A 36 16.50 18.67 1.93
CA ALA A 36 17.04 19.14 0.64
C ALA A 36 16.02 19.93 -0.17
N ALA A 37 14.81 20.10 0.35
CA ALA A 37 13.73 20.87 -0.27
C ALA A 37 14.01 22.38 -0.20
N PRO A 38 13.49 23.17 -1.14
CA PRO A 38 13.71 24.61 -1.14
C PRO A 38 12.95 25.29 0.01
N LEU A 39 13.40 26.48 0.41
CA LEU A 39 12.89 27.18 1.60
C LEU A 39 11.37 27.46 1.55
N GLU A 40 10.84 27.74 0.35
CA GLU A 40 9.42 27.97 0.12
C GLU A 40 8.54 26.74 0.37
N ALA A 41 9.13 25.54 0.45
CA ALA A 41 8.42 24.32 0.83
C ALA A 41 8.10 24.27 2.35
N GLN A 42 8.63 25.21 3.15
CA GLN A 42 8.29 25.41 4.55
C GLN A 42 8.39 24.13 5.40
N GLY A 43 9.48 23.38 5.23
CA GLY A 43 9.76 22.15 5.98
C GLY A 43 9.06 20.90 5.44
N LEU A 44 8.31 21.01 4.34
CA LEU A 44 7.81 19.87 3.58
C LEU A 44 8.83 19.41 2.54
N GLY A 45 8.70 18.16 2.09
CA GLY A 45 9.51 17.59 1.01
C GLY A 45 8.69 16.58 0.20
N TRP A 46 9.37 15.86 -0.68
CA TRP A 46 8.77 14.86 -1.59
C TRP A 46 7.64 15.43 -2.44
N HIS A 47 7.75 16.70 -2.85
CA HIS A 47 6.78 17.31 -3.74
C HIS A 47 6.70 16.49 -5.05
N SER A 48 5.50 16.01 -5.38
CA SER A 48 5.28 15.19 -6.56
C SER A 48 4.82 16.05 -7.72
N SER A 49 5.50 15.91 -8.87
CA SER A 49 5.12 16.53 -10.14
C SER A 49 4.05 15.73 -10.91
N TYR A 50 3.60 14.59 -10.39
CA TYR A 50 2.60 13.75 -11.03
C TYR A 50 1.18 14.21 -10.68
N GLY A 51 0.40 14.60 -11.70
CA GLY A 51 -0.99 15.01 -11.52
C GLY A 51 -1.13 16.18 -10.53
N SER A 52 -1.99 16.01 -9.53
CA SER A 52 -2.14 16.95 -8.41
C SER A 52 -1.03 16.84 -7.35
N GLY A 53 -0.21 15.79 -7.40
CA GLY A 53 0.84 15.48 -6.44
C GLY A 53 0.34 14.94 -5.08
N ALA A 54 -0.96 14.77 -4.91
CA ALA A 54 -1.59 14.32 -3.66
C ALA A 54 -2.89 13.54 -3.93
N GLY A 55 -3.54 13.03 -2.88
CA GLY A 55 -4.81 12.32 -2.99
C GLY A 55 -4.70 11.07 -3.86
N ALA A 56 -5.47 11.02 -4.96
CA ALA A 56 -5.43 9.90 -5.89
C ALA A 56 -4.08 9.77 -6.64
N ASP A 57 -3.33 10.87 -6.74
CA ASP A 57 -2.05 10.94 -7.45
C ASP A 57 -0.84 10.78 -6.51
N ALA A 58 -1.08 10.42 -5.24
CA ALA A 58 -0.01 10.33 -4.25
C ALA A 58 0.99 9.20 -4.59
N ILE A 59 2.27 9.48 -4.35
CA ILE A 59 3.39 8.55 -4.48
C ILE A 59 4.17 8.62 -3.17
N THR A 60 4.40 7.48 -2.53
CA THR A 60 5.17 7.40 -1.29
C THR A 60 6.14 6.23 -1.34
N SER A 61 5.64 5.00 -1.33
CA SER A 61 6.48 3.80 -1.38
C SER A 61 6.65 3.26 -2.80
N GLY A 62 5.82 3.70 -3.75
CA GLY A 62 5.71 3.12 -5.08
C GLY A 62 4.86 1.84 -5.13
N LEU A 63 4.44 1.30 -3.98
CA LEU A 63 3.45 0.23 -3.90
C LEU A 63 2.05 0.84 -3.93
N GLU A 64 1.11 0.16 -4.60
CA GLU A 64 -0.29 0.58 -4.70
C GLU A 64 -1.20 -0.59 -4.28
N VAL A 65 -1.42 -0.71 -2.97
CA VAL A 65 -2.08 -1.84 -2.30
C VAL A 65 -3.04 -1.33 -1.24
N VAL A 66 -4.24 -1.91 -1.22
CA VAL A 66 -5.24 -1.81 -0.16
C VAL A 66 -5.49 -3.24 0.36
N TRP A 67 -5.28 -3.49 1.64
CA TRP A 67 -5.30 -4.85 2.20
C TRP A 67 -6.68 -5.34 2.63
N THR A 68 -7.60 -4.43 2.95
CA THR A 68 -8.93 -4.75 3.48
C THR A 68 -10.04 -4.05 2.70
N GLN A 69 -11.24 -4.63 2.70
CA GLN A 69 -12.42 -4.03 2.05
C GLN A 69 -12.97 -2.83 2.85
N THR A 70 -12.53 -2.66 4.10
CA THR A 70 -12.97 -1.61 5.02
C THR A 70 -11.76 -0.87 5.59
N PRO A 71 -10.97 -0.14 4.78
CA PRO A 71 -9.66 0.40 5.16
C PRO A 71 -9.72 1.50 6.25
N THR A 72 -10.92 1.94 6.63
CA THR A 72 -11.15 2.93 7.70
C THR A 72 -11.81 2.33 8.94
N GLN A 73 -11.98 1.01 9.00
CA GLN A 73 -12.62 0.31 10.11
C GLN A 73 -11.82 -0.94 10.47
N TRP A 74 -11.68 -1.19 11.77
CA TRP A 74 -11.02 -2.40 12.25
C TRP A 74 -11.80 -3.66 11.82
N SER A 75 -11.08 -4.68 11.37
CA SER A 75 -11.64 -5.97 10.92
C SER A 75 -10.56 -7.06 10.97
N ASN A 76 -10.95 -8.32 10.77
CA ASN A 76 -9.99 -9.42 10.54
C ASN A 76 -9.71 -9.67 9.05
N TYR A 77 -10.12 -8.75 8.15
CA TYR A 77 -10.01 -8.96 6.72
C TYR A 77 -8.57 -9.06 6.22
N PHE A 78 -7.58 -8.51 6.95
CA PHE A 78 -6.17 -8.72 6.60
C PHE A 78 -5.83 -10.22 6.56
N PHE A 79 -6.10 -10.95 7.65
CA PHE A 79 -5.84 -12.39 7.71
C PHE A 79 -6.78 -13.20 6.83
N GLU A 80 -8.07 -12.83 6.78
CA GLU A 80 -9.00 -13.51 5.87
C GLU A 80 -8.51 -13.44 4.43
N ASN A 81 -8.05 -12.27 3.97
CA ASN A 81 -7.54 -12.11 2.62
C ASN A 81 -6.20 -12.84 2.45
N LEU A 82 -5.30 -12.75 3.44
CA LEU A 82 -3.99 -13.40 3.40
C LEU A 82 -4.09 -14.91 3.21
N PHE A 83 -5.02 -15.57 3.91
CA PHE A 83 -5.16 -17.03 3.90
C PHE A 83 -6.19 -17.57 2.90
N LYS A 84 -7.21 -16.79 2.51
CA LYS A 84 -8.25 -17.26 1.56
C LYS A 84 -7.84 -17.16 0.09
N TYR A 85 -6.91 -16.26 -0.26
CA TYR A 85 -6.52 -16.01 -1.64
C TYR A 85 -5.15 -16.60 -1.99
N GLU A 86 -4.97 -16.90 -3.28
CA GLU A 86 -3.65 -17.17 -3.83
C GLU A 86 -3.02 -15.84 -4.28
N TRP A 87 -1.69 -15.76 -4.19
CA TRP A 87 -0.97 -14.51 -4.42
C TRP A 87 -0.10 -14.64 -5.67
N VAL A 88 -0.33 -13.74 -6.64
CA VAL A 88 0.50 -13.64 -7.84
C VAL A 88 1.33 -12.37 -7.79
N GLN A 89 2.56 -12.47 -8.28
CA GLN A 89 3.42 -11.30 -8.43
C GLN A 89 2.88 -10.38 -9.52
N THR A 90 2.83 -9.08 -9.26
CA THR A 90 2.41 -8.06 -10.22
C THR A 90 3.34 -6.84 -10.16
N ARG A 91 3.10 -5.84 -11.00
CA ARG A 91 3.82 -4.56 -10.97
C ARG A 91 2.86 -3.41 -10.70
N SER A 92 3.24 -2.49 -9.81
CA SER A 92 2.51 -1.25 -9.57
C SER A 92 2.74 -0.25 -10.72
N PRO A 93 1.95 0.84 -10.80
CA PRO A 93 2.21 1.93 -11.74
C PRO A 93 3.60 2.56 -11.61
N ALA A 94 4.20 2.48 -10.42
CA ALA A 94 5.57 2.94 -10.13
C ALA A 94 6.66 1.88 -10.41
N GLY A 95 6.32 0.76 -11.04
CA GLY A 95 7.26 -0.32 -11.35
C GLY A 95 7.66 -1.21 -10.17
N ALA A 96 7.21 -0.92 -8.95
CA ALA A 96 7.42 -1.76 -7.77
C ALA A 96 6.69 -3.10 -7.91
N ILE A 97 7.13 -4.13 -7.18
CA ILE A 97 6.65 -5.50 -7.37
C ILE A 97 5.82 -5.98 -6.16
N PRO A 98 4.55 -5.56 -6.01
CA PRO A 98 3.65 -6.12 -5.01
C PRO A 98 3.12 -7.49 -5.44
N VAL A 99 2.55 -8.23 -4.48
CA VAL A 99 1.68 -9.37 -4.77
C VAL A 99 0.22 -8.92 -4.82
N ARG A 100 -0.55 -9.46 -5.75
CA ARG A 100 -2.00 -9.25 -5.87
C ARG A 100 -2.72 -10.55 -5.55
N SER A 101 -3.78 -10.46 -4.76
CA SER A 101 -4.65 -11.61 -4.49
C SER A 101 -5.47 -11.97 -5.74
N GLN A 102 -5.55 -13.26 -6.02
CA GLN A 102 -6.48 -13.84 -6.97
C GLN A 102 -7.35 -14.86 -6.24
N ARG A 103 -8.62 -14.96 -6.64
CA ARG A 103 -9.49 -16.05 -6.19
C ARG A 103 -8.81 -17.39 -6.47
N ARG A 104 -8.79 -18.26 -5.47
CA ARG A 104 -8.22 -19.59 -5.59
C ARG A 104 -8.96 -20.36 -6.67
N ALA A 105 -8.23 -20.93 -7.63
CA ALA A 105 -8.83 -21.78 -8.66
C ALA A 105 -9.46 -23.01 -7.99
N GLY A 106 -10.80 -23.09 -7.99
CA GLY A 106 -11.56 -24.17 -7.35
C GLY A 106 -12.76 -23.72 -6.51
N ASP A 107 -12.80 -22.45 -6.07
CA ASP A 107 -13.97 -21.88 -5.40
C ASP A 107 -15.00 -21.39 -6.44
N TYR A 108 -15.78 -22.32 -7.00
CA TYR A 108 -16.99 -22.00 -7.76
C TYR A 108 -18.22 -21.98 -6.83
N PRO A 109 -18.80 -20.82 -6.55
CA PRO A 109 -20.24 -20.67 -6.42
C PRO A 109 -20.77 -20.02 -7.69
N GLY A 110 -21.72 -20.66 -8.35
CA GLY A 110 -22.36 -20.13 -9.55
C GLY A 110 -23.02 -18.76 -9.33
N SER A 111 -23.16 -18.01 -10.43
CA SER A 111 -24.13 -16.93 -10.69
C SER A 111 -24.33 -15.88 -9.58
N VAL A 112 -23.83 -14.66 -9.76
CA VAL A 112 -24.48 -13.52 -10.47
C VAL A 112 -23.43 -12.49 -10.84
#